data_AF-A0A5A7RVY3-F1
#
_entry.id   AF-A0A5A7RVY3-F1
#
_cell.length_a   1.000
_cell.length_b   1.000
_cell.length_c   1.000
_cell.angle_alpha   90.00
_cell.angle_beta   90.00
_cell.angle_gamma   90.00
#
_symmetry.space_group_name_H-M   'P 1'
#
loop_
_entity.id
_entity.type
_entity.pdbx_description
1 polymer ?
#
loop_
_entity_poly.entity_id
_entity_poly.type
_entity_poly.pdbx_seq_one_letter_code
_entity_poly.pdbx_strand_id
1 'polypeptide(L)'
;MNAKIAIVAILFLLFMNFNSVADEIQWKKTYGIDTYNLAYSIQHTGNGYIIAGYTTPSFKDRVNGNADVYVIKIDENGNIQWQKTYGGDKWDAAYAIQSVDNGYIIAGY
;
A
#
# COMPACT_ATOMS: atom_id res chain seq x y z
N MET A 1 -50.69 4.61 -21.26
CA MET A 1 -49.28 4.19 -21.03
C MET A 1 -49.26 2.67 -20.94
N ASN A 2 -48.41 2.00 -21.73
CA ASN A 2 -48.46 0.54 -21.87
C ASN A 2 -47.90 -0.14 -20.61
N ALA A 3 -48.66 -1.06 -19.99
CA ALA A 3 -48.26 -1.71 -18.73
C ALA A 3 -46.89 -2.41 -18.83
N LYS A 4 -46.51 -2.86 -20.04
CA LYS A 4 -45.18 -3.42 -20.32
C LYS A 4 -44.04 -2.41 -20.16
N ILE A 5 -44.26 -1.16 -20.57
CA ILE A 5 -43.26 -0.07 -20.45
C ILE A 5 -43.11 0.33 -18.98
N ALA A 6 -44.21 0.35 -18.22
CA ALA A 6 -44.18 0.65 -16.78
C ALA A 6 -43.42 -0.42 -15.98
N ILE A 7 -43.63 -1.71 -16.30
CA ILE A 7 -42.95 -2.83 -15.61
C ILE A 7 -41.43 -2.83 -15.90
N VAL A 8 -41.02 -2.57 -17.15
CA VAL A 8 -39.60 -2.49 -17.51
C VAL A 8 -38.91 -1.31 -16.82
N ALA A 9 -39.60 -0.16 -16.71
CA ALA A 9 -39.06 0.99 -15.99
C ALA A 9 -38.91 0.74 -14.48
N ILE A 10 -39.88 0.05 -13.85
CA ILE A 10 -39.83 -0.32 -12.43
C ILE A 10 -38.71 -1.32 -12.16
N LEU A 11 -38.53 -2.32 -13.04
CA LEU A 11 -37.41 -3.26 -12.95
C LEU A 11 -36.06 -2.56 -13.12
N PHE A 12 -35.94 -1.63 -14.06
CA PHE A 12 -34.72 -0.83 -14.26
C PHE A 12 -34.38 0.04 -13.05
N LEU A 13 -35.38 0.65 -12.41
CA LEU A 13 -35.22 1.44 -11.18
C LEU A 13 -34.84 0.58 -9.96
N LEU A 14 -35.27 -0.68 -9.90
CA LEU A 14 -34.84 -1.65 -8.88
C LEU A 14 -33.37 -2.10 -9.06
N PHE A 15 -32.82 -2.02 -10.28
CA PHE A 15 -31.39 -2.25 -10.55
C PHE A 15 -30.52 -1.02 -10.24
N MET A 16 -31.10 0.18 -10.18
CA MET A 16 -30.39 1.41 -9.79
C MET A 16 -30.26 1.57 -8.27
N ASN A 17 -30.36 0.48 -7.49
CA ASN A 17 -30.03 0.54 -6.08
C ASN A 17 -28.60 1.07 -5.95
N PHE A 18 -28.52 2.34 -5.53
CA PHE A 18 -27.34 2.97 -5.01
C PHE A 18 -26.88 2.09 -3.87
N ASN A 19 -25.96 1.17 -4.16
CA ASN A 19 -25.02 0.76 -3.15
C ASN A 19 -24.30 2.06 -2.80
N SER A 20 -24.75 2.73 -1.72
CA SER A 20 -23.80 3.45 -0.90
C SER A 20 -22.81 2.37 -0.53
N VAL A 21 -21.74 2.25 -1.31
CA VAL A 21 -20.64 1.35 -1.03
C VAL A 21 -20.14 1.90 0.30
N ALA A 22 -20.60 1.31 1.40
CA ALA A 22 -19.94 1.47 2.67
C ALA A 22 -18.47 1.19 2.38
N ASP A 23 -17.56 2.09 2.76
CA ASP A 23 -16.13 2.01 2.45
C ASP A 23 -15.60 0.60 2.77
N GLU A 24 -15.65 -0.29 1.79
CA GLU A 24 -15.30 -1.69 1.96
C GLU A 24 -13.80 -1.80 1.71
N ILE A 25 -13.11 -2.48 2.63
CA ILE A 25 -11.69 -2.76 2.51
C ILE A 25 -11.50 -3.62 1.26
N GLN A 26 -11.00 -3.00 0.18
CA GLN A 26 -10.77 -3.68 -1.10
C GLN A 26 -9.79 -4.85 -0.98
N TRP A 27 -8.73 -4.64 -0.21
CA TRP A 27 -7.80 -5.70 0.18
C TRP A 27 -7.08 -5.34 1.48
N LYS A 28 -6.60 -6.37 2.18
CA LYS A 28 -5.75 -6.23 3.37
C LYS A 28 -4.60 -7.23 3.26
N LYS A 29 -3.37 -6.72 3.34
CA LYS A 29 -2.14 -7.51 3.29
C LYS A 29 -1.12 -6.97 4.27
N THR A 30 -0.27 -7.86 4.74
CA THR A 30 0.88 -7.53 5.58
C THR A 30 2.15 -7.80 4.78
N TYR A 31 3.11 -6.90 4.87
CA TYR A 31 4.38 -7.01 4.18
C TYR A 31 5.52 -6.89 5.19
N GLY A 32 6.55 -7.70 5.01
CA GLY A 32 7.73 -7.72 5.86
C GLY A 32 8.74 -8.75 5.38
N ILE A 33 10.01 -8.52 5.69
CA ILE A 33 11.09 -9.49 5.42
C ILE A 33 11.52 -10.14 6.74
N ASP A 34 11.71 -9.32 7.77
CA ASP A 34 12.25 -9.77 9.05
C ASP A 34 11.24 -9.73 10.20
N THR A 35 11.75 -9.95 11.42
CA THR A 35 11.00 -9.97 12.67
C THR A 35 10.27 -8.66 12.96
N TYR A 36 10.88 -7.50 12.65
CA TYR A 36 10.28 -6.20 12.95
C TYR A 36 10.30 -5.31 11.70
N ASN A 37 9.13 -4.78 11.32
CA ASN A 37 8.97 -3.92 10.15
C ASN A 37 8.03 -2.78 10.52
N LEU A 38 8.40 -1.54 10.19
CA LEU A 38 7.49 -0.39 10.27
C LEU A 38 7.46 0.31 8.93
N ALA A 39 6.26 0.67 8.49
CA ALA A 39 6.06 1.59 7.38
C ALA A 39 5.88 3.00 7.92
N TYR A 40 6.59 3.96 7.35
CA TYR A 40 6.48 5.38 7.70
C TYR A 40 5.87 6.23 6.59
N SER A 41 6.02 5.82 5.33
CA SER A 41 5.51 6.57 4.19
C SER A 41 4.96 5.64 3.12
N ILE A 42 3.87 6.06 2.48
CA ILE A 42 3.24 5.36 1.36
C ILE A 42 2.76 6.38 0.33
N GLN A 43 2.90 6.04 -0.95
CA GLN A 43 2.40 6.87 -2.04
C GLN A 43 1.83 6.03 -3.18
N HIS A 44 0.78 6.54 -3.82
CA HIS A 44 0.28 6.00 -5.09
C HIS A 44 1.25 6.31 -6.24
N THR A 45 1.43 5.34 -7.15
CA THR A 45 2.41 5.39 -8.25
C THR A 45 1.75 5.28 -9.63
N GLY A 46 0.44 5.43 -9.71
CA GLY A 46 -0.34 5.29 -10.94
C GLY A 46 -0.75 3.84 -11.25
N ASN A 47 0.12 2.87 -10.96
CA ASN A 47 -0.12 1.44 -11.18
C ASN A 47 -0.01 0.59 -9.90
N GLY A 48 -0.29 1.22 -8.76
CA GLY A 48 -0.10 0.62 -7.43
C GLY A 48 0.55 1.59 -6.47
N TYR A 49 1.31 1.08 -5.50
CA TYR A 49 1.83 1.87 -4.39
C TYR A 49 3.32 1.63 -4.15
N ILE A 50 3.99 2.64 -3.61
CA ILE A 50 5.35 2.52 -3.07
C ILE A 50 5.29 2.82 -1.57
N ILE A 51 5.92 1.97 -0.77
CA ILE A 51 5.93 2.02 0.70
C ILE A 51 7.38 2.07 1.15
N ALA A 52 7.67 2.90 2.15
CA ALA A 52 9.00 3.01 2.75
C ALA A 52 8.94 3.04 4.28
N GLY A 53 9.98 2.50 4.90
CA GLY A 53 10.17 2.46 6.34
C GLY A 53 11.48 1.76 6.68
N TYR A 54 11.46 0.86 7.67
CA TYR A 54 12.63 0.04 8.02
C TYR A 54 12.26 -1.38 8.42
N THR A 55 13.25 -2.27 8.38
CA THR A 55 13.18 -3.67 8.82
C THR A 55 14.35 -3.99 9.75
N THR A 56 14.17 -4.95 10.67
CA THR A 56 15.25 -5.46 11.53
C THR A 56 15.16 -6.99 11.68
N PRO A 57 16.27 -7.74 11.58
CA PRO A 57 16.30 -9.21 11.71
C PRO A 57 15.78 -9.71 13.07
N SER A 58 15.96 -8.95 14.14
CA SER A 58 15.46 -9.30 15.48
C SER A 58 15.15 -8.09 16.36
N PHE A 59 14.37 -8.28 17.41
CA PHE A 59 14.15 -7.24 18.43
C PHE A 59 15.46 -6.77 19.08
N LYS A 60 16.44 -7.66 19.21
CA LYS A 60 17.77 -7.32 19.75
C LYS A 60 18.50 -6.37 18.80
N ASP A 61 18.45 -6.62 17.50
CA ASP A 61 19.08 -5.75 16.49
C ASP A 61 18.43 -4.38 16.48
N ARG A 62 17.11 -4.33 16.63
CA ARG A 62 16.38 -3.06 16.83
C ARG A 62 16.92 -2.26 18.02
N VAL A 63 17.11 -2.91 19.17
CA VAL A 63 17.63 -2.25 20.39
C VAL A 63 19.10 -1.85 20.25
N ASN A 64 19.89 -2.63 19.50
CA ASN A 64 21.30 -2.35 19.24
C ASN A 64 21.52 -1.29 18.15
N GLY A 65 20.45 -0.73 17.59
CA GLY A 65 20.56 0.28 16.55
C GLY A 65 20.97 -0.30 15.20
N ASN A 66 20.52 -1.52 14.87
CA ASN A 66 20.76 -2.16 13.58
C ASN A 66 19.41 -2.37 12.87
N ALA A 67 19.16 -1.58 11.85
CA ALA A 67 17.95 -1.56 11.06
C ALA A 67 18.29 -1.10 9.65
N ASP A 68 17.67 -1.71 8.65
CA ASP A 68 17.82 -1.28 7.26
C ASP A 68 16.56 -0.56 6.80
N VAL A 69 16.73 0.46 5.95
CA VAL A 69 15.63 1.02 5.16
C VAL A 69 14.97 -0.10 4.39
N TYR A 70 13.64 -0.16 4.43
CA TYR A 70 12.87 -1.14 3.70
C TYR A 70 11.89 -0.45 2.75
N VAL A 71 11.95 -0.79 1.46
CA VAL A 71 11.10 -0.21 0.40
C VAL A 71 10.40 -1.31 -0.37
N ILE A 72 9.10 -1.14 -0.60
CA ILE A 72 8.24 -2.11 -1.28
C ILE A 72 7.44 -1.40 -2.37
N LYS A 73 7.47 -1.93 -3.59
CA LYS A 73 6.49 -1.57 -4.63
C LYS A 73 5.47 -2.69 -4.76
N ILE A 74 4.20 -2.31 -4.71
CA ILE A 74 3.06 -3.20 -4.87
C ILE A 74 2.18 -2.73 -6.03
N ASP A 75 1.47 -3.65 -6.67
CA ASP A 75 0.42 -3.34 -7.64
C ASP A 75 -0.88 -2.87 -6.95
N GLU A 76 -1.91 -2.56 -7.74
CA GLU A 76 -3.22 -2.10 -7.24
C GLU A 76 -3.96 -3.14 -6.36
N ASN A 77 -3.64 -4.43 -6.55
CA ASN A 77 -4.19 -5.55 -5.78
C ASN A 77 -3.34 -5.90 -4.56
N GLY A 78 -2.31 -5.10 -4.27
CA GLY A 78 -1.36 -5.32 -3.20
C GLY A 78 -0.43 -6.52 -3.43
N ASN A 79 -0.19 -6.94 -4.67
CA ASN A 79 0.86 -7.93 -4.95
C ASN A 79 2.21 -7.23 -5.02
N ILE A 80 3.22 -7.84 -4.40
CA ILE A 80 4.59 -7.30 -4.43
C ILE A 80 5.14 -7.40 -5.84
N GLN A 81 5.52 -6.24 -6.41
CA GLN A 81 6.25 -6.16 -7.67
C GLN A 81 7.75 -6.31 -7.41
N TRP A 82 8.25 -5.61 -6.39
CA TRP A 82 9.60 -5.78 -5.87
C TRP A 82 9.72 -5.20 -4.46
N GLN A 83 10.76 -5.62 -3.75
CA GLN A 83 11.10 -5.11 -2.43
C GLN A 83 12.63 -5.06 -2.26
N LYS A 84 13.14 -4.07 -1.54
CA LYS A 84 14.58 -3.81 -1.37
C LYS A 84 14.89 -3.30 0.03
N THR A 85 16.05 -3.69 0.53
CA THR A 85 16.65 -3.10 1.73
C THR A 85 17.85 -2.22 1.37
N TYR A 86 18.06 -1.16 2.14
CA TYR A 86 19.22 -0.26 2.01
C TYR A 86 19.70 0.13 3.41
N GLY A 87 21.01 0.13 3.62
CA GLY A 87 21.58 0.45 4.93
C GLY A 87 22.94 -0.20 5.11
N GLY A 88 23.48 -0.08 6.31
CA GLY A 88 24.73 -0.70 6.73
C GLY A 88 24.64 -1.24 8.14
N ASP A 89 25.76 -1.25 8.86
CA ASP A 89 25.82 -1.84 10.21
C ASP A 89 25.13 -1.00 11.31
N LYS A 90 24.46 0.09 10.92
CA LYS A 90 23.84 1.06 11.84
C LYS A 90 22.34 1.11 11.62
N TRP A 91 21.69 2.04 12.28
CA TRP A 91 20.27 2.23 12.11
C TRP A 91 20.06 3.13 10.92
N ASP A 92 19.42 2.57 9.90
CA ASP A 92 18.97 3.27 8.71
C ASP A 92 17.43 3.18 8.62
N ALA A 93 16.77 4.29 8.34
CA ALA A 93 15.31 4.33 8.23
C ALA A 93 14.80 5.38 7.25
N ALA A 94 13.85 5.01 6.39
CA ALA A 94 13.18 5.94 5.50
C ALA A 94 11.93 6.52 6.17
N TYR A 95 11.87 7.85 6.27
CA TYR A 95 10.71 8.57 6.81
C TYR A 95 9.78 9.12 5.73
N ALA A 96 10.32 9.33 4.53
CA ALA A 96 9.55 9.83 3.41
C ALA A 96 9.95 9.13 2.11
N ILE A 97 8.97 8.88 1.27
CA ILE A 97 9.18 8.45 -0.11
C ILE A 97 8.29 9.26 -1.05
N GLN A 98 8.87 9.66 -2.18
CA GLN A 98 8.18 10.44 -3.21
C GLN A 98 8.53 9.91 -4.59
N SER A 99 7.51 9.70 -5.41
CA SER A 99 7.60 9.34 -6.81
C SER A 99 7.95 10.59 -7.61
N VAL A 100 8.88 10.42 -8.54
CA VAL A 100 9.35 11.41 -9.50
C VAL A 100 9.36 10.78 -10.89
N ASP A 101 9.47 11.60 -11.95
CA ASP A 101 9.31 11.16 -13.34
C ASP A 101 10.09 9.88 -13.69
N ASN A 102 11.32 9.74 -13.17
CA ASN A 102 12.20 8.63 -13.47
C ASN A 102 12.54 7.75 -12.25
N GLY A 103 11.71 7.75 -11.19
CA GLY A 103 11.93 6.87 -10.05
C GLY A 103 11.34 7.37 -8.74
N TYR A 104 12.11 7.19 -7.66
CA TYR A 104 11.70 7.49 -6.30
C TYR A 104 12.82 8.22 -5.55
N ILE A 105 12.46 9.25 -4.78
CA ILE A 105 13.32 9.89 -3.79
C ILE A 105 12.95 9.34 -2.43
N ILE A 106 13.95 8.89 -1.68
CA ILE A 106 13.82 8.37 -0.32
C ILE A 106 14.61 9.31 0.59
N ALA A 107 13.98 9.76 1.67
CA ALA A 107 14.64 10.59 2.69
C ALA A 107 14.54 9.92 4.06
N GLY A 108 15.67 9.93 4.77
CA GLY A 108 15.91 9.14 5.98
C GLY A 108 17.26 9.47 6.60
N TYR A 109 17.66 8.69 7.59
CA TYR A 109 19.04 8.61 8.07
C TYR A 109 19.57 7.20 7.95
#